data_AF-A0A0V0HD99-F1
#
_entry.id   AF-A0A0V0HD99-F1
#
_cell.length_a   1.000
_cell.length_b   1.000
_cell.length_c   1.000
_cell.angle_alpha   90.00
_cell.angle_beta   90.00
_cell.angle_gamma   90.00
#
_symmetry.space_group_name_H-M   'P 1'
#
loop_
_entity.id
_entity.type
_entity.pdbx_description
1 polymer ?
#
loop_
_entity_poly.entity_id
_entity_poly.type
_entity_poly.pdbx_seq_one_letter_code
_entity_poly.pdbx_strand_id
1 'polypeptide(L)'
;MSEYGKILSQFNRGTSAMQHYVGLRPMFDVEVMNADAKLVLGDEGAQPSPSNVAHGLSSMFKEIADTVRKEAATIAAVFPSPKDVMSILVQRVLEDRVPKLLEKLLLKPSLVNPPPMAEGGLVLYLRLLAVAYEKTQEFDKELRSVGCGDLDVECLTESLFLPHKDIYIECEQASLKQLYKAKMDELRSECQLSSSESSGTI
;
A
#
# COMPACT_ATOMS: atom_id res chain seq x y z
N MET A 1 -13.63 11.35 32.28
CA MET A 1 -12.55 11.28 31.26
C MET A 1 -11.99 12.66 30.91
N SER A 2 -12.81 13.67 30.57
CA SER A 2 -12.35 15.05 30.30
C SER A 2 -11.45 15.66 31.40
N GLU A 3 -11.81 15.49 32.67
CA GLU A 3 -11.02 16.05 33.81
C GLU A 3 -9.62 15.42 33.94
N TYR A 4 -9.45 14.13 33.58
CA TYR A 4 -8.13 13.48 33.56
C TYR A 4 -7.25 13.99 32.42
N GLY A 5 -7.84 14.33 31.26
CA GLY A 5 -7.13 14.95 30.14
C GLY A 5 -6.58 16.33 30.49
N LYS A 6 -7.32 17.13 31.27
CA LYS A 6 -6.84 18.42 31.79
C LYS A 6 -5.69 18.27 32.77
N ILE A 7 -5.76 17.30 33.68
CA ILE A 7 -4.69 17.04 34.66
C ILE A 7 -3.41 16.54 33.95
N LEU A 8 -3.54 15.66 32.95
CA LEU A 8 -2.40 15.17 32.17
C LEU A 8 -1.75 16.25 31.30
N SER A 9 -2.50 17.27 30.84
CA SER A 9 -1.90 18.41 30.12
C SER A 9 -0.89 19.19 30.97
N GLN A 10 -0.93 19.07 32.31
CA GLN A 10 0.03 19.70 33.22
C GLN A 10 1.37 18.93 33.29
N PHE A 11 1.42 17.67 32.84
CA PHE A 11 2.65 16.88 32.74
C PHE A 11 3.06 16.72 31.26
N ASN A 12 4.15 17.38 30.86
CA ASN A 12 4.69 17.34 29.49
C ASN A 12 3.66 17.68 28.38
N ARG A 13 2.80 18.67 28.62
CA ARG A 13 1.72 19.11 27.70
C ARG A 13 0.76 17.99 27.28
N GLY A 14 0.75 16.86 27.97
CA GLY A 14 -0.07 15.70 27.64
C GLY A 14 0.43 14.86 26.45
N THR A 15 1.58 15.18 25.83
CA THR A 15 2.08 14.48 24.63
C THR A 15 2.22 12.97 24.84
N SER A 16 2.76 12.55 25.98
CA SER A 16 2.89 11.13 26.33
C SER A 16 1.54 10.42 26.46
N ALA A 17 0.50 11.13 26.97
CA ALA A 17 -0.84 10.58 27.07
C ALA A 17 -1.51 10.46 25.69
N MET A 18 -1.27 11.42 24.78
CA MET A 18 -1.76 11.35 23.40
C MET A 18 -1.11 10.19 22.63
N GLN A 19 0.21 10.05 22.73
CA GLN A 19 0.95 8.93 22.12
C GLN A 19 0.50 7.58 22.69
N HIS A 20 0.33 7.49 24.01
CA HIS A 20 -0.17 6.28 24.66
C HIS A 20 -1.60 5.93 24.22
N TYR A 21 -2.48 6.93 24.09
CA TYR A 21 -3.84 6.73 23.58
C TYR A 21 -3.86 6.13 22.17
N VAL A 22 -3.07 6.72 21.26
CA VAL A 22 -2.94 6.24 19.87
C VAL A 22 -2.27 4.87 19.83
N GLY A 23 -1.22 4.65 20.61
CA GLY A 23 -0.49 3.39 20.67
C GLY A 23 -1.30 2.20 21.18
N LEU A 24 -2.39 2.45 21.92
CA LEU A 24 -3.33 1.43 22.39
C LEU A 24 -4.52 1.20 21.46
N ARG A 25 -4.57 1.82 20.27
CA ARG A 25 -5.66 1.56 19.33
C ARG A 25 -5.49 0.15 18.74
N PRO A 26 -6.51 -0.73 18.82
CA PRO A 26 -6.42 -2.11 18.32
C PRO A 26 -6.09 -2.22 16.82
N MET A 27 -6.35 -1.15 16.05
CA MET A 27 -6.04 -1.12 14.62
C MET A 27 -4.53 -1.25 14.31
N PHE A 28 -3.66 -1.07 15.32
CA PHE A 28 -2.20 -1.24 15.18
C PHE A 28 -1.71 -2.61 15.69
N ASP A 29 -2.61 -3.49 16.10
CA ASP A 29 -2.25 -4.83 16.55
C ASP A 29 -1.74 -5.68 15.38
N VAL A 30 -0.79 -6.57 15.67
CA VAL A 30 -0.11 -7.38 14.65
C VAL A 30 -1.10 -8.32 13.96
N GLU A 31 -2.09 -8.81 14.69
CA GLU A 31 -3.17 -9.66 14.18
C GLU A 31 -3.99 -8.95 13.11
N VAL A 32 -4.28 -7.66 13.31
CA VAL A 32 -5.00 -6.82 12.34
C VAL A 32 -4.15 -6.62 11.10
N MET A 33 -2.87 -6.27 11.26
CA MET A 33 -1.94 -6.09 10.14
C MET A 33 -1.70 -7.39 9.34
N ASN A 34 -1.77 -8.55 10.00
CA ASN A 34 -1.71 -9.85 9.33
C ASN A 34 -3.01 -10.16 8.58
N ALA A 35 -4.16 -9.78 9.12
CA ALA A 35 -5.44 -9.88 8.41
C ALA A 35 -5.47 -8.98 7.17
N ASP A 36 -4.93 -7.77 7.25
CA ASP A 36 -4.75 -6.86 6.12
C ASP A 36 -3.90 -7.50 5.01
N ALA A 37 -2.75 -8.09 5.38
CA ALA A 37 -1.88 -8.78 4.44
C ALA A 37 -2.61 -9.94 3.76
N LYS A 38 -3.37 -10.75 4.51
CA LYS A 38 -4.17 -11.85 3.93
C LYS A 38 -5.27 -11.34 3.00
N LEU A 39 -5.94 -10.24 3.36
CA LEU A 39 -7.00 -9.64 2.56
C LEU A 39 -6.48 -9.14 1.21
N VAL A 40 -5.28 -8.56 1.18
CA VAL A 40 -4.70 -7.91 0.00
C VAL A 40 -3.90 -8.88 -0.86
N LEU A 41 -3.08 -9.72 -0.24
CA LEU A 41 -2.17 -10.62 -0.94
C LEU A 41 -2.82 -11.97 -1.29
N GLY A 42 -3.89 -12.35 -0.58
CA GLY A 42 -4.53 -13.65 -0.72
C GLY A 42 -3.77 -14.76 0.02
N ASP A 43 -3.95 -16.00 -0.45
CA ASP A 43 -3.30 -17.18 0.12
C ASP A 43 -1.81 -17.26 -0.27
N GLU A 44 -0.99 -17.81 0.63
CA GLU A 44 0.46 -17.94 0.41
C GLU A 44 0.76 -18.78 -0.84
N GLY A 45 1.57 -18.22 -1.74
CA GLY A 45 2.02 -18.88 -2.97
C GLY A 45 1.18 -18.59 -4.21
N ALA A 46 0.03 -17.92 -4.08
CA ALA A 46 -0.71 -17.42 -5.24
C ALA A 46 -0.03 -16.15 -5.79
N GLN A 47 0.06 -16.03 -7.12
CA GLN A 47 0.52 -14.79 -7.74
C GLN A 47 -0.53 -13.68 -7.52
N PRO A 48 -0.14 -12.51 -7.00
CA PRO A 48 -1.08 -11.43 -6.71
C PRO A 48 -1.67 -10.87 -8.00
N SER A 49 -3.00 -10.88 -8.11
CA SER A 49 -3.68 -10.24 -9.24
C SER A 49 -3.87 -8.73 -8.94
N PRO A 50 -3.58 -7.82 -9.90
CA PRO A 50 -3.76 -6.38 -9.68
C PRO A 50 -5.19 -5.98 -9.30
N SER A 51 -6.21 -6.67 -9.83
CA SER A 51 -7.62 -6.42 -9.49
C SER A 51 -7.93 -6.78 -8.04
N ASN A 52 -7.53 -7.97 -7.58
CA ASN A 52 -7.80 -8.38 -6.20
C ASN A 52 -7.03 -7.51 -5.21
N VAL A 53 -5.78 -7.16 -5.53
CA VAL A 53 -4.98 -6.22 -4.73
C VAL A 53 -5.67 -4.86 -4.64
N ALA A 54 -6.18 -4.32 -5.74
CA ALA A 54 -6.92 -3.05 -5.73
C ALA A 54 -8.15 -3.12 -4.82
N HIS A 55 -8.90 -4.23 -4.85
CA HIS A 55 -10.08 -4.43 -4.00
C HIS A 55 -9.69 -4.58 -2.53
N GLY A 56 -8.67 -5.38 -2.23
CA GLY A 56 -8.16 -5.57 -0.88
C GLY A 56 -7.63 -4.28 -0.26
N LEU A 57 -6.84 -3.50 -1.01
CA LEU A 57 -6.34 -2.20 -0.58
C LEU A 57 -7.50 -1.23 -0.33
N SER A 58 -8.46 -1.15 -1.24
CA SER A 58 -9.63 -0.28 -1.07
C SER A 58 -10.44 -0.67 0.18
N SER A 59 -10.60 -1.96 0.44
CA SER A 59 -11.31 -2.46 1.62
C SER A 59 -10.56 -2.15 2.92
N MET A 60 -9.25 -2.36 2.95
CA MET A 60 -8.41 -2.04 4.10
C MET A 60 -8.38 -0.54 4.37
N PHE A 61 -8.12 0.29 3.35
CA PHE A 61 -8.08 1.74 3.50
C PHE A 61 -9.41 2.32 3.96
N LYS A 62 -10.53 1.79 3.45
CA LYS A 62 -11.86 2.17 3.93
C LYS A 62 -12.06 1.80 5.41
N GLU A 63 -11.65 0.61 5.83
CA GLU A 63 -11.73 0.21 7.24
C GLU A 63 -10.89 1.13 8.13
N ILE A 64 -9.65 1.43 7.73
CA ILE A 64 -8.80 2.38 8.44
C ILE A 64 -9.47 3.75 8.52
N ALA A 65 -9.98 4.29 7.41
CA ALA A 65 -10.62 5.60 7.38
C ALA A 65 -11.88 5.65 8.26
N ASP A 66 -12.70 4.59 8.24
CA ASP A 66 -13.88 4.46 9.09
C ASP A 66 -13.48 4.44 10.58
N THR A 67 -12.41 3.73 10.92
CA THR A 67 -11.89 3.69 12.29
C THR A 67 -11.30 5.04 12.71
N VAL A 68 -10.51 5.71 11.87
CA VAL A 68 -9.99 7.07 12.11
C VAL A 68 -11.13 8.06 12.31
N ARG A 69 -12.22 7.96 11.55
CA ARG A 69 -13.41 8.83 11.69
C ARG A 69 -14.12 8.63 13.03
N LYS A 70 -14.24 7.38 13.50
CA LYS A 70 -14.79 7.07 14.84
C LYS A 70 -13.87 7.61 15.95
N GLU A 71 -12.56 7.45 15.79
CA GLU A 71 -11.57 7.98 16.72
C GLU A 71 -11.58 9.51 16.75
N ALA A 72 -11.76 10.18 15.61
CA ALA A 72 -11.86 11.65 15.53
C ALA A 72 -12.99 12.20 16.42
N ALA A 73 -14.16 11.56 16.41
CA ALA A 73 -15.28 11.95 17.28
C ALA A 73 -14.95 11.79 18.78
N THR A 74 -14.26 10.70 19.13
CA THR A 74 -13.82 10.45 20.51
C THR A 74 -12.74 11.43 20.94
N ILE A 75 -11.77 11.68 20.07
CA ILE A 75 -10.66 12.60 20.32
C ILE A 75 -11.19 14.02 20.55
N ALA A 76 -12.11 14.48 19.70
CA ALA A 76 -12.75 15.79 19.83
C ALA A 76 -13.50 15.98 21.17
N ALA A 77 -14.06 14.90 21.73
CA ALA A 77 -14.80 14.94 22.98
C ALA A 77 -13.92 14.85 24.24
N VAL A 78 -12.72 14.25 24.13
CA VAL A 78 -11.90 13.88 25.29
C VAL A 78 -10.65 14.74 25.43
N PHE A 79 -10.08 15.23 24.34
CA PHE A 79 -8.81 15.95 24.35
C PHE A 79 -8.96 17.46 24.17
N PRO A 80 -8.18 18.27 24.91
CA PRO A 80 -8.20 19.73 24.75
C PRO A 80 -7.60 20.20 23.42
N SER A 81 -6.69 19.42 22.82
CA SER A 81 -6.08 19.67 21.51
C SER A 81 -6.33 18.51 20.53
N PRO A 82 -7.54 18.40 19.94
CA PRO A 82 -7.88 17.27 19.05
C PRO A 82 -6.96 17.16 17.83
N LYS A 83 -6.51 18.29 17.27
CA LYS A 83 -5.65 18.34 16.09
C LYS A 83 -4.33 17.61 16.29
N ASP A 84 -3.67 17.83 17.44
CA ASP A 84 -2.38 17.21 17.76
C ASP A 84 -2.50 15.68 17.84
N VAL A 85 -3.58 15.19 18.46
CA VAL A 85 -3.84 13.74 18.57
C VAL A 85 -4.18 13.13 17.21
N MET A 86 -4.95 13.85 16.38
CA MET A 86 -5.25 13.42 15.01
C MET A 86 -3.98 13.33 14.15
N SER A 87 -3.07 14.30 14.25
CA SER A 87 -1.77 14.23 13.56
C SER A 87 -1.00 12.98 13.97
N ILE A 88 -0.91 12.66 15.28
CA ILE A 88 -0.21 11.45 15.76
C ILE A 88 -0.90 10.17 15.26
N LEU A 89 -2.23 10.13 15.26
CA LEU A 89 -3.00 8.97 14.79
C LEU A 89 -2.75 8.70 13.30
N VAL A 90 -2.90 9.74 12.46
CA VAL A 90 -2.74 9.62 11.01
C VAL A 90 -1.28 9.37 10.63
N GLN A 91 -0.33 10.02 11.30
CA GLN A 91 1.09 9.75 11.13
C GLN A 91 1.39 8.27 11.40
N ARG A 92 0.89 7.71 12.50
CA ARG A 92 1.10 6.29 12.81
C ARG A 92 0.47 5.35 11.78
N VAL A 93 -0.69 5.69 11.21
CA VAL A 93 -1.27 4.93 10.10
C VAL A 93 -0.30 4.88 8.91
N LEU A 94 0.26 6.03 8.54
CA LEU A 94 1.15 6.16 7.37
C LEU A 94 2.60 5.72 7.62
N GLU A 95 3.06 5.64 8.87
CA GLU A 95 4.42 5.22 9.22
C GLU A 95 4.51 3.79 9.75
N ASP A 96 3.38 3.16 10.11
CA ASP A 96 3.36 1.81 10.68
C ASP A 96 2.46 0.86 9.89
N ARG A 97 1.14 1.09 9.88
CA ARG A 97 0.18 0.14 9.31
C ARG A 97 0.27 0.02 7.78
N VAL A 98 0.25 1.15 7.07
CA VAL A 98 0.34 1.16 5.60
C VAL A 98 1.70 0.66 5.08
N PRO A 99 2.85 1.12 5.59
CA PRO A 99 4.15 0.64 5.14
C PRO A 99 4.33 -0.87 5.30
N LYS A 100 3.94 -1.43 6.45
CA LYS A 100 4.05 -2.88 6.71
C LYS A 100 3.32 -3.74 5.68
N LEU A 101 2.20 -3.25 5.15
CA LEU A 101 1.53 -3.93 4.05
C LEU A 101 2.29 -3.73 2.73
N LEU A 102 2.66 -2.49 2.41
CA LEU A 102 3.34 -2.16 1.16
C LEU A 102 4.69 -2.87 1.02
N GLU A 103 5.43 -3.05 2.11
CA GLU A 103 6.68 -3.82 2.15
C GLU A 103 6.49 -5.28 1.72
N LYS A 104 5.34 -5.89 2.09
CA LYS A 104 4.99 -7.26 1.68
C LYS A 104 4.48 -7.32 0.24
N LEU A 105 3.77 -6.28 -0.21
CA LEU A 105 3.17 -6.21 -1.54
C LEU A 105 4.20 -5.86 -2.64
N LEU A 106 5.05 -4.86 -2.38
CA LEU A 106 5.97 -4.25 -3.33
C LEU A 106 7.40 -4.72 -3.08
N LEU A 107 7.63 -6.03 -3.23
CA LEU A 107 8.98 -6.57 -3.15
C LEU A 107 9.82 -6.04 -4.32
N LYS A 108 10.92 -5.36 -4.00
CA LYS A 108 11.81 -4.77 -5.01
C LYS A 108 12.34 -5.84 -5.96
N PRO A 109 12.09 -5.74 -7.27
CA PRO A 109 12.53 -6.75 -8.22
C PRO A 109 14.03 -6.62 -8.53
N SER A 110 14.65 -7.73 -8.92
CA SER A 110 16.02 -7.72 -9.44
C SER A 110 16.02 -7.34 -10.92
N LEU A 111 16.80 -6.33 -11.29
CA LEU A 111 17.00 -5.96 -12.70
C LEU A 111 18.05 -6.85 -13.40
N VAL A 112 18.93 -7.48 -12.61
CA VAL A 112 19.97 -8.39 -13.13
C VAL A 112 19.37 -9.75 -13.46
N ASN A 113 18.50 -10.25 -12.57
CA ASN A 113 17.80 -11.53 -12.71
C ASN A 113 16.30 -11.26 -12.61
N PRO A 114 15.68 -10.69 -13.67
CA PRO A 114 14.28 -10.30 -13.61
C PRO A 114 13.36 -11.52 -13.54
N PRO A 115 12.17 -11.38 -12.91
CA PRO A 115 11.20 -12.47 -12.83
C PRO A 115 10.85 -13.01 -14.23
N PRO A 116 10.63 -14.32 -14.39
CA PRO A 116 10.19 -14.91 -15.65
C PRO A 116 8.83 -14.36 -16.10
N MET A 117 8.60 -14.30 -17.42
CA MET A 117 7.30 -13.86 -17.95
C MET A 117 6.14 -14.80 -17.58
N ALA A 118 6.41 -16.08 -17.34
CA ALA A 118 5.41 -17.04 -16.85
C ALA A 118 4.88 -16.70 -15.44
N GLU A 119 5.70 -16.01 -14.63
CA GLU A 119 5.35 -15.53 -13.29
C GLU A 119 4.87 -14.06 -13.32
N GLY A 120 4.61 -13.50 -14.51
CA GLY A 120 4.15 -12.13 -14.68
C GLY A 120 5.26 -11.11 -14.96
N GLY A 121 6.53 -11.48 -14.84
CA GLY A 121 7.67 -10.63 -15.17
C GLY A 121 7.75 -9.32 -14.37
N LEU A 122 8.60 -8.39 -14.82
CA LEU A 122 8.67 -7.05 -14.22
C LEU A 122 7.38 -6.23 -14.40
N VAL A 123 6.59 -6.53 -15.44
CA VAL A 123 5.33 -5.83 -15.69
C VAL A 123 4.30 -6.07 -14.58
N LEU A 124 4.31 -7.23 -13.92
CA LEU A 124 3.44 -7.47 -12.78
C LEU A 124 3.79 -6.53 -11.62
N TYR A 125 5.07 -6.42 -11.25
CA TYR A 125 5.51 -5.48 -10.22
C TYR A 125 5.08 -4.04 -10.54
N LEU A 126 5.26 -3.58 -11.78
CA LEU A 126 4.86 -2.22 -12.18
C LEU A 126 3.35 -1.99 -12.08
N ARG A 127 2.54 -2.99 -12.43
CA ARG A 127 1.08 -2.93 -12.26
C ARG A 127 0.68 -2.88 -10.79
N LEU A 128 1.31 -3.68 -9.94
CA LEU A 128 1.05 -3.65 -8.50
C LEU A 128 1.48 -2.32 -7.88
N LEU A 129 2.63 -1.78 -8.29
CA LEU A 129 3.11 -0.46 -7.88
C LEU A 129 2.12 0.64 -8.26
N ALA A 130 1.63 0.63 -9.50
CA ALA A 130 0.63 1.60 -9.96
C ALA A 130 -0.67 1.52 -9.14
N VAL A 131 -1.19 0.29 -8.92
CA VAL A 131 -2.39 0.05 -8.10
C VAL A 131 -2.19 0.52 -6.66
N ALA A 132 -1.06 0.17 -6.05
CA ALA A 132 -0.74 0.57 -4.68
C ALA A 132 -0.66 2.10 -4.57
N TYR A 133 0.02 2.76 -5.51
CA TYR A 133 0.14 4.22 -5.53
C TYR A 133 -1.23 4.90 -5.68
N GLU A 134 -2.04 4.47 -6.65
CA GLU A 134 -3.38 5.01 -6.88
C GLU A 134 -4.28 4.86 -5.65
N LYS A 135 -4.30 3.68 -5.03
CA LYS A 135 -5.13 3.43 -3.84
C LYS A 135 -4.64 4.18 -2.61
N THR A 136 -3.34 4.33 -2.42
CA THR A 136 -2.82 5.16 -1.32
C THR A 136 -3.13 6.65 -1.54
N GLN A 137 -3.12 7.13 -2.79
CA GLN A 137 -3.51 8.51 -3.13
C GLN A 137 -5.02 8.78 -2.89
N GLU A 138 -5.89 7.81 -3.21
CA GLU A 138 -7.31 7.86 -2.84
C GLU A 138 -7.48 7.92 -1.32
N PHE A 139 -6.76 7.07 -0.59
CA PHE A 139 -6.78 7.01 0.87
C PHE A 139 -6.28 8.30 1.53
N ASP A 140 -5.20 8.89 1.03
CA ASP A 140 -4.67 10.18 1.46
C ASP A 140 -5.71 11.30 1.37
N LYS A 141 -6.45 11.38 0.25
CA LYS A 141 -7.59 12.32 0.10
C LYS A 141 -8.68 12.05 1.14
N GLU A 142 -8.99 10.77 1.42
CA GLU A 142 -9.98 10.42 2.43
C GLU A 142 -9.53 10.82 3.84
N LEU A 143 -8.29 10.53 4.22
CA LEU A 143 -7.73 10.93 5.51
C LEU A 143 -7.81 12.45 5.70
N ARG A 144 -7.35 13.23 4.70
CA ARG A 144 -7.44 14.70 4.74
C ARG A 144 -8.89 15.20 4.92
N SER A 145 -9.87 14.50 4.35
CA SER A 145 -11.29 14.84 4.54
C SER A 145 -11.81 14.60 5.96
N VAL A 146 -11.23 13.64 6.69
CA VAL A 146 -11.57 13.35 8.10
C VAL A 146 -10.94 14.39 9.04
N GLY A 147 -9.78 14.93 8.67
CA GLY A 147 -9.08 15.99 9.40
C GLY A 147 -7.83 15.47 10.10
N CYS A 148 -6.66 15.79 9.54
CA CYS A 148 -5.35 15.28 9.97
C CYS A 148 -4.51 16.30 10.78
N GLY A 149 -5.15 17.32 11.35
CA GLY A 149 -4.42 18.42 11.98
C GLY A 149 -3.54 19.18 10.97
N ASP A 150 -2.30 19.47 11.36
CA ASP A 150 -1.28 20.15 10.52
C ASP A 150 -0.30 19.15 9.88
N LEU A 151 -0.65 17.86 9.84
CA LEU A 151 0.19 16.82 9.25
C LEU A 151 0.24 16.94 7.72
N ASP A 152 1.43 16.89 7.15
CA ASP A 152 1.64 16.81 5.71
C ASP A 152 1.46 15.36 5.22
N VAL A 153 0.20 14.98 5.03
CA VAL A 153 -0.22 13.64 4.59
C VAL A 153 0.28 13.33 3.17
N GLU A 154 0.38 14.35 2.32
CA GLU A 154 0.87 14.21 0.94
C GLU A 154 2.35 13.83 0.94
N CYS A 155 3.18 14.56 1.70
CA CYS A 155 4.60 14.27 1.82
C CYS A 155 4.87 12.88 2.42
N LEU A 156 4.12 12.48 3.45
CA LEU A 156 4.22 11.13 4.02
C LEU A 156 3.84 10.07 2.99
N THR A 157 2.74 10.27 2.26
CA THR A 157 2.29 9.34 1.20
C THR A 157 3.33 9.22 0.10
N GLU A 158 3.91 10.33 -0.36
CA GLU A 158 4.95 10.35 -1.37
C GLU A 158 6.23 9.62 -0.91
N SER A 159 6.58 9.77 0.37
CA SER A 159 7.75 9.13 0.97
C SER A 159 7.68 7.60 0.94
N LEU A 160 6.48 7.01 1.02
CA LEU A 160 6.27 5.56 0.91
C LEU A 160 6.74 4.98 -0.42
N PHE A 161 6.71 5.77 -1.49
CA PHE A 161 6.97 5.32 -2.85
C PHE A 161 8.33 5.77 -3.39
N LEU A 162 9.07 6.63 -2.68
CA LEU A 162 10.41 7.07 -3.10
C LEU A 162 11.33 5.92 -3.52
N PRO A 163 11.48 4.83 -2.73
CA PRO A 163 12.37 3.72 -3.09
C PRO A 163 11.98 3.02 -4.40
N HIS A 164 10.70 3.09 -4.78
CA HIS A 164 10.16 2.49 -5.99
C HIS A 164 10.24 3.44 -7.18
N LYS A 165 10.10 4.75 -6.94
CA LYS A 165 10.26 5.81 -7.96
C LYS A 165 11.71 5.88 -8.47
N ASP A 166 12.68 5.68 -7.58
CA ASP A 166 14.11 5.73 -7.91
C ASP A 166 14.54 4.68 -8.95
N ILE A 167 13.81 3.56 -9.05
CA ILE A 167 14.12 2.46 -9.98
C ILE A 167 13.08 2.29 -11.09
N TYR A 168 12.08 3.19 -11.13
CA TYR A 168 10.89 3.00 -11.96
C TYR A 168 11.24 2.94 -13.44
N ILE A 169 12.09 3.85 -13.91
CA ILE A 169 12.45 3.96 -15.33
C ILE A 169 13.21 2.71 -15.80
N GLU A 170 14.14 2.21 -14.98
CA GLU A 170 14.91 1.00 -15.26
C GLU A 170 14.01 -0.23 -15.29
N CYS A 171 13.08 -0.33 -14.33
CA CYS A 171 12.08 -1.41 -14.30
C CYS A 171 11.17 -1.37 -15.53
N GLU A 172 10.67 -0.20 -15.90
CA GLU A 172 9.80 0.00 -17.08
C GLU A 172 10.53 -0.43 -18.35
N GLN A 173 11.73 0.08 -18.59
CA GLN A 173 12.55 -0.27 -19.76
C GLN A 173 12.87 -1.77 -19.82
N ALA A 174 13.23 -2.38 -18.67
CA ALA A 174 13.51 -3.80 -18.62
C ALA A 174 12.25 -4.64 -18.87
N SER A 175 11.09 -4.22 -18.36
CA SER A 175 9.80 -4.88 -18.61
C SER A 175 9.41 -4.86 -20.09
N LEU A 176 9.62 -3.72 -20.77
CA LEU A 176 9.35 -3.58 -22.20
C LEU A 176 10.25 -4.50 -23.03
N LYS A 177 11.53 -4.65 -22.66
CA LYS A 177 12.45 -5.61 -23.29
C LYS A 177 11.99 -7.05 -23.08
N GLN A 178 11.55 -7.41 -21.87
CA GLN A 178 11.00 -8.76 -21.59
C GLN A 178 9.76 -9.04 -22.44
N LEU A 179 8.81 -8.10 -22.49
CA LEU A 179 7.59 -8.21 -23.29
C LEU A 179 7.89 -8.35 -24.78
N TYR A 180 8.76 -7.50 -25.32
CA TYR A 180 9.16 -7.57 -26.72
C TYR A 180 9.79 -8.94 -27.06
N LYS A 181 10.73 -9.41 -26.24
CA LYS A 181 11.36 -10.72 -26.46
C LYS A 181 10.32 -11.84 -26.45
N ALA A 182 9.43 -11.86 -25.45
CA ALA A 182 8.38 -12.87 -25.36
C ALA A 182 7.47 -12.87 -26.59
N LYS A 183 7.08 -11.68 -27.09
CA LYS A 183 6.27 -11.55 -28.31
C LYS A 183 7.01 -12.00 -29.57
N MET A 184 8.29 -11.70 -29.70
CA MET A 184 9.08 -12.18 -30.84
C MET A 184 9.23 -13.71 -30.83
N ASP A 185 9.36 -14.33 -29.67
CA ASP A 185 9.47 -15.78 -29.54
C ASP A 185 8.12 -16.49 -29.80
N GLU A 186 7.00 -15.89 -29.39
CA GLU A 186 5.63 -16.33 -29.74
C GLU A 186 5.42 -16.34 -31.26
N LEU A 187 5.71 -15.22 -31.94
CA LEU A 187 5.58 -15.11 -33.41
C LEU A 187 6.46 -16.12 -34.16
N ARG A 188 7.69 -16.36 -33.70
CA ARG A 188 8.57 -17.38 -34.29
C ARG A 188 7.99 -18.78 -34.15
N SER A 189 7.37 -19.08 -33.01
CA SER A 189 6.74 -20.37 -32.75
C SER A 189 5.51 -20.57 -33.65
N GLU A 190 4.69 -19.53 -33.83
CA GLU A 190 3.53 -19.55 -34.74
C GLU A 190 3.94 -19.76 -36.22
N CYS A 191 5.02 -19.12 -36.68
CA CYS A 191 5.57 -19.33 -38.02
C CYS A 191 6.10 -20.76 -38.24
N GLN A 192 6.66 -21.40 -37.21
CA GLN A 192 7.14 -22.78 -37.28
C GLN A 192 6.00 -23.81 -37.30
N LEU A 193 4.90 -23.54 -36.57
CA LEU A 193 3.70 -24.37 -36.58
C LEU A 193 2.95 -24.30 -37.91
N SER A 194 2.78 -23.09 -38.47
CA SER A 194 2.12 -22.89 -39.77
C SER A 194 2.90 -23.50 -40.96
N SER A 195 4.22 -23.55 -40.90
CA SER A 195 5.05 -24.21 -41.93
C SER A 195 5.05 -25.75 -41.84
N SER A 196 4.81 -26.32 -40.66
CA SER A 196 4.70 -27.77 -40.47
C SER A 196 3.32 -28.31 -40.82
N GLU A 197 2.23 -27.57 -40.56
CA GLU A 197 0.87 -27.94 -41.00
C GLU A 197 0.70 -27.91 -42.53
N SER A 198 1.38 -26.98 -43.22
CA SER A 198 1.33 -26.89 -44.69
C SER A 198 2.01 -28.06 -45.43
N SER A 199 2.86 -28.85 -44.77
CA SER A 199 3.48 -30.07 -45.37
C SER A 199 2.64 -31.34 -45.19
N GLY A 200 1.50 -31.27 -44.47
CA GLY A 200 0.73 -32.44 -44.04
C GLY A 200 -0.44 -32.87 -44.94
N THR A 201 -0.52 -32.42 -46.20
CA THR A 201 -1.58 -32.87 -47.13
C THR A 201 -0.96 -33.37 -48.44
N ILE A 202 -0.83 -34.69 -48.57
CA ILE A 202 -0.66 -35.41 -49.85
C ILE A 202 -1.79 -36.43 -49.94
#